data_AF-A0A1F4HB45-F1
#
_entry.id   AF-A0A1F4HB45-F1
#
_cell.length_a   1.000
_cell.length_b   1.000
_cell.length_c   1.000
_cell.angle_alpha   90.00
_cell.angle_beta   90.00
_cell.angle_gamma   90.00
#
_symmetry.space_group_name_H-M   'P 1'
#
loop_
_entity.id
_entity.type
_entity.pdbx_description
1 polymer ?
#
loop_
_entity_poly.entity_id
_entity_poly.type
_entity_poly.pdbx_seq_one_letter_code
_entity_poly.pdbx_strand_id
1 'polypeptide(L)' 'MKNHDDFSAQELELHIKHCGDLMKSAMARYELSGCLGDRGEADGWRMAMERAIAARGPAQVIAMENYKGLYVR' A
#
# COMPACT_ATOMS: atom_id res chain seq x y z
N MET A 1 -20.88 6.87 -2.59
CA MET A 1 -19.78 5.89 -2.52
C MET A 1 -18.89 6.19 -3.71
N LYS A 2 -17.70 6.77 -3.53
CA LYS A 2 -16.80 7.09 -4.65
C LYS A 2 -16.29 5.77 -5.26
N ASN A 3 -16.34 5.66 -6.58
CA ASN A 3 -15.78 4.50 -7.29
C ASN A 3 -14.25 4.48 -7.13
N HIS A 4 -13.64 3.31 -7.28
CA HIS A 4 -12.20 3.10 -7.14
C HIS A 4 -11.35 3.91 -8.16
N ASP A 5 -12.00 4.54 -9.14
CA ASP A 5 -11.41 5.36 -10.20
C ASP A 5 -11.18 6.83 -9.80
N ASP A 6 -11.58 7.25 -8.58
CA ASP A 6 -11.59 8.67 -8.14
C ASP A 6 -10.43 9.09 -7.23
N PHE A 7 -9.49 8.20 -6.91
CA PHE A 7 -8.32 8.59 -6.12
C PHE A 7 -7.28 9.29 -7.00
N SER A 8 -6.89 10.49 -6.62
CA SER A 8 -5.69 11.12 -7.18
C SER A 8 -4.46 10.27 -6.90
N ALA A 9 -3.42 10.40 -7.73
CA ALA A 9 -2.14 9.72 -7.51
C ALA A 9 -1.59 9.93 -6.08
N GLN A 10 -1.78 11.12 -5.52
CA GLN A 10 -1.34 11.45 -4.16
C GLN A 10 -2.15 10.71 -3.08
N GLU A 11 -3.48 10.66 -3.23
CA GLU A 11 -4.33 9.90 -2.31
C GLU A 11 -4.03 8.41 -2.38
N LEU A 12 -3.73 7.89 -3.58
CA LEU A 12 -3.32 6.50 -3.76
C LEU A 12 -2.01 6.20 -3.03
N GLU A 13 -0.99 7.06 -3.14
CA GLU A 13 0.27 6.88 -2.40
C GLU A 13 0.08 6.98 -0.88
N LEU A 14 -0.77 7.89 -0.41
CA LEU A 14 -1.12 7.98 1.02
C LEU A 14 -1.82 6.72 1.50
N HIS A 15 -2.74 6.16 0.70
CA HIS A 15 -3.42 4.92 1.00
C HIS A 15 -2.43 3.74 1.09
N ILE A 16 -1.52 3.61 0.12
CA ILE A 16 -0.45 2.59 0.12
C ILE A 16 0.40 2.69 1.41
N LYS A 17 0.81 3.91 1.78
CA LYS A 17 1.55 4.14 3.02
C LYS A 17 0.75 3.71 4.25
N HIS A 18 -0.52 4.11 4.32
CA HIS A 18 -1.39 3.80 5.45
C HIS A 18 -1.60 2.29 5.61
N CYS A 19 -1.84 1.55 4.52
CA CYS A 19 -1.90 0.09 4.57
C CYS A 19 -0.60 -0.53 5.10
N GLY A 20 0.56 -0.01 4.69
CA GLY A 20 1.85 -0.45 5.21
C GLY A 20 2.03 -0.21 6.71
N ASP A 21 1.58 0.94 7.22
CA ASP A 21 1.65 1.27 8.65
C ASP A 21 0.71 0.39 9.50
N LEU A 22 -0.49 0.11 8.98
CA LEU A 22 -1.47 -0.79 9.61
C LEU A 22 -0.98 -2.24 9.61
N MET A 23 -0.41 -2.71 8.50
CA MET A 23 0.21 -4.03 8.39
C MET A 23 1.32 -4.21 9.44
N LYS A 24 2.23 -3.24 9.57
CA LYS A 24 3.30 -3.27 10.58
C LYS A 24 2.74 -3.31 12.00
N SER A 25 1.70 -2.52 12.28
CA SER A 25 1.06 -2.48 13.59
C SER A 25 0.40 -3.82 13.94
N ALA A 26 -0.30 -4.44 12.98
CA ALA A 26 -0.89 -5.77 13.16
C ALA A 26 0.17 -6.86 13.36
N MET A 27 1.27 -6.83 12.59
CA MET A 27 2.40 -7.75 12.80
C MET A 27 3.05 -7.58 14.17
N ALA A 28 3.23 -6.36 14.65
CA ALA A 28 3.75 -6.11 16.00
C ALA A 28 2.82 -6.68 17.09
N ARG A 29 1.50 -6.57 16.93
CA ARG A 29 0.54 -7.23 17.83
C ARG A 29 0.67 -8.75 17.78
N TYR A 30 0.77 -9.33 16.58
CA TYR A 30 0.97 -10.77 16.41
C TYR A 30 2.25 -11.26 17.08
N GLU A 31 3.36 -10.54 16.94
CA GLU A 31 4.65 -10.91 17.56
C GLU A 31 4.57 -10.93 19.10
N LEU A 32 3.74 -10.05 19.69
CA LEU A 32 3.53 -10.00 21.13
C LEU A 32 2.54 -11.06 21.64
N SER A 33 1.49 -11.35 20.87
CA SER A 33 0.33 -12.13 21.33
C SER A 33 0.30 -13.57 20.81
N GLY A 34 0.96 -13.86 19.69
CA GLY A 34 0.78 -15.09 18.92
C GLY A 34 -0.61 -15.26 18.31
N CYS A 35 -1.47 -14.24 18.37
CA CYS A 35 -2.86 -14.32 17.90
C CYS A 35 -2.93 -14.36 16.37
N LEU A 36 -3.45 -15.46 15.82
CA LEU A 36 -3.61 -15.61 14.37
C LEU A 36 -4.56 -14.57 13.74
N GLY A 37 -5.45 -13.96 14.54
CA GLY A 37 -6.29 -12.85 14.10
C GLY A 37 -5.47 -11.63 13.68
N ASP A 38 -4.47 -11.25 14.48
CA ASP A 38 -3.55 -10.15 14.16
C ASP A 38 -2.72 -10.47 12.90
N ARG A 39 -2.32 -11.73 12.73
CA ARG A 39 -1.63 -12.19 11.51
C ARG A 39 -2.52 -12.06 10.28
N GLY A 40 -3.78 -12.51 10.38
CA GLY A 40 -4.76 -12.40 9.30
C GLY A 40 -5.09 -10.94 8.95
N GLU A 41 -5.12 -10.05 9.95
CA GLU A 41 -5.29 -8.61 9.73
C GLU A 41 -4.10 -8.02 8.96
N ALA A 42 -2.86 -8.37 9.34
CA ALA A 42 -1.67 -7.96 8.61
C ALA A 42 -1.71 -8.41 7.14
N ASP A 43 -2.11 -9.66 6.89
CA ASP A 43 -2.29 -10.18 5.53
C ASP A 43 -3.38 -9.43 4.75
N GLY A 44 -4.47 -9.05 5.41
CA GLY A 44 -5.51 -8.20 4.82
C GLY A 44 -4.98 -6.85 4.37
N TRP A 45 -4.19 -6.18 5.22
CA TRP A 45 -3.56 -4.90 4.88
C TRP A 45 -2.53 -5.03 3.76
N ARG A 46 -1.76 -6.13 3.74
CA ARG A 46 -0.84 -6.44 2.63
C ARG A 46 -1.59 -6.53 1.31
N MET A 47 -2.69 -7.29 1.24
CA MET A 47 -3.47 -7.43 0.02
C MET A 47 -4.10 -6.10 -0.43
N ALA A 48 -4.55 -5.26 0.51
CA ALA A 48 -5.06 -3.93 0.18
C ALA A 48 -3.95 -3.03 -0.42
N MET A 49 -2.76 -3.06 0.17
CA MET A 49 -1.59 -2.35 -0.34
C MET A 49 -1.21 -2.81 -1.75
N GLU A 50 -1.19 -4.12 -2.00
CA GLU A 50 -0.88 -4.69 -3.33
C GLU A 50 -1.89 -4.27 -4.39
N ARG A 51 -3.20 -4.29 -4.07
CA ARG A 51 -4.24 -3.79 -4.97
C ARG A 51 -4.05 -2.31 -5.29
N ALA A 52 -3.73 -1.50 -4.29
CA ALA A 52 -3.49 -0.08 -4.48
C ALA A 52 -2.23 0.20 -5.33
N ILE A 53 -1.15 -0.58 -5.14
CA ILE A 53 0.05 -0.51 -5.99
C ILE A 53 -0.29 -0.88 -7.43
N ALA A 54 -1.08 -1.95 -7.64
CA ALA A 54 -1.49 -2.39 -8.97
C ALA A 54 -2.41 -1.38 -9.68
N ALA A 55 -3.11 -0.54 -8.92
CA ALA A 55 -3.95 0.53 -9.45
C ALA A 55 -3.17 1.78 -9.90
N ARG A 56 -1.85 1.85 -9.68
CA ARG A 56 -1.04 2.97 -10.17
C ARG A 56 -1.11 3.06 -11.69
N GLY A 57 -1.45 4.23 -12.21
CA GLY A 57 -1.42 4.49 -13.65
C GLY A 57 0.01 4.58 -14.20
N PRO A 58 0.24 4.33 -15.51
CA PRO A 58 1.57 4.39 -16.13
C PRO A 58 2.28 5.74 -15.93
N ALA A 59 1.53 6.85 -16.00
CA ALA A 59 2.10 8.20 -15.80
C ALA A 59 2.62 8.41 -14.38
N GLN A 60 1.91 7.87 -13.38
CA GLN A 60 2.35 7.92 -11.98
C GLN A 60 3.61 7.08 -11.78
N VAL A 61 3.67 5.88 -12.36
CA VAL A 61 4.86 5.01 -12.30
C VAL A 61 6.07 5.72 -12.90
N ILE A 62 5.95 6.28 -14.11
CA ILE A 62 7.03 7.02 -14.78
C ILE A 62 7.50 8.21 -13.91
N ALA A 63 6.57 8.97 -13.34
CA ALA A 63 6.92 10.09 -12.46
C ALA A 63 7.71 9.62 -11.22
N MET A 64 7.33 8.48 -10.63
CA MET A 64 8.04 7.90 -9.48
C MET A 64 9.43 7.36 -9.87
N GLU A 65 9.56 6.70 -11.01
CA GLU A 65 10.84 6.20 -11.53
C GLU A 65 11.82 7.35 -11.80
N ASN A 66 11.33 8.44 -12.43
CA ASN A 66 12.10 9.66 -12.65
C ASN A 66 12.52 10.30 -11.32
N TYR A 67 11.60 10.44 -10.36
CA TYR A 67 11.91 11.01 -9.05
C TYR A 67 12.98 10.20 -8.28
N LYS A 68 12.94 8.86 -8.39
CA LYS A 68 13.92 7.97 -7.75
C LYS A 68 15.22 7.82 -8.53
N GLY A 69 15.37 8.48 -9.68
CA GLY A 69 16.54 8.33 -10.55
C GLY A 69 16.69 6.91 -11.13
N LEU A 70 15.60 6.14 -11.20
CA LEU A 70 15.57 4.77 -11.71
C LEU A 70 15.43 4.70 -13.23
N TYR A 71 15.19 5.85 -13.88
CA TYR A 71 15.12 5.94 -15.32
C TYR A 71 16.52 5.95 -15.93
N VAL A 72 17.04 4.77 -16.26
CA VAL A 72 18.24 4.60 -17.08
C VAL A 72 17.76 4.39 -18.51
N ARG A 73 18.03 5.37 -19.39
CA ARG A 73 17.81 5.23 -20.83
C ARG A 73 19.09 4.80 -21.50
#